data_AF-A0A953XGR0-F1
#
_entry.id   AF-A0A953XGR0-F1
#
_cell.length_a   1.000
_cell.length_b   1.000
_cell.length_c   1.000
_cell.angle_alpha   90.00
_cell.angle_beta   90.00
_cell.angle_gamma   90.00
#
_symmetry.space_group_name_H-M   'P 1'
#
loop_
_entity.id
_entity.type
_entity.pdbx_description
1 polymer ?
#
loop_
_entity_poly.entity_id
_entity_poly.type
_entity_poly.pdbx_seq_one_letter_code
_entity_poly.pdbx_strand_id
1 'polypeptide(L)'
;MAVDKLKQQKHEVSVEIGGRTITFETGWLAKQAAGSVLVREQNSAVFVAVTRADPRPGLGFFPMTVEYREKTSAAGKFPGGFFKREARPSAKEILTMRMTDRPLRPMFKEGYVDETQINGMAMSADPDLDPDMLMINGGSCATMLSGLPFDGPVGAVRMGRVNGEFVVNPTYDQVDEGELNMVVAGTLDGISMVEAGANELTEDQIIEALQVAHESIVKLCKAQLELVEKVGVEKYDWTPPEGPPEEFVNEIREKYYADFKKTIRIKGKHERTAALKEIKNRAVEEYNGEDEESQAKARLAGKIVGGFKYDALRDIILNE
;
A
#
# COMPACT_ATOMS: atom_id res chain seq x y z
N MET A 1 -25.27 -0.40 -25.86
CA MET A 1 -25.35 0.64 -26.92
C MET A 1 -24.06 1.42 -27.17
N ALA A 2 -23.40 2.02 -26.15
CA ALA A 2 -22.07 2.66 -26.37
C ALA A 2 -20.90 1.65 -26.31
N VAL A 3 -20.98 0.66 -25.42
CA VAL A 3 -19.95 -0.39 -25.21
C VAL A 3 -19.79 -1.29 -26.46
N ASP A 4 -20.91 -1.65 -27.10
CA ASP A 4 -20.93 -2.54 -28.27
C ASP A 4 -20.24 -1.95 -29.51
N LYS A 5 -20.29 -0.62 -29.68
CA LYS A 5 -19.65 0.07 -30.82
C LYS A 5 -18.13 0.16 -30.69
N LEU A 6 -17.58 -0.03 -29.49
CA LEU A 6 -16.16 0.13 -29.20
C LEU A 6 -15.40 -1.20 -29.07
N LYS A 7 -16.05 -2.35 -29.35
CA LYS A 7 -15.50 -3.70 -29.10
C LYS A 7 -14.91 -3.83 -27.69
N GLN A 8 -15.58 -3.24 -26.70
CA GLN A 8 -15.13 -3.28 -25.31
C GLN A 8 -15.55 -4.60 -24.68
N GLN A 9 -14.58 -5.38 -24.20
CA GLN A 9 -14.84 -6.57 -23.42
C GLN A 9 -14.81 -6.19 -21.94
N LYS A 10 -16.00 -6.13 -21.34
CA LYS A 10 -16.15 -5.91 -19.92
C LYS A 10 -15.93 -7.23 -19.18
N HIS A 11 -15.09 -7.20 -18.14
CA HIS A 11 -14.89 -8.32 -17.23
C HIS A 11 -15.39 -7.93 -15.85
N GLU A 12 -16.09 -8.85 -15.17
CA GLU A 12 -16.57 -8.64 -13.82
C GLU A 12 -16.45 -9.91 -12.96
N VAL A 13 -16.22 -9.68 -11.67
CA VAL A 13 -16.25 -10.70 -10.61
C VAL A 13 -16.97 -10.10 -9.41
N SER A 14 -17.84 -10.88 -8.78
CA SER A 14 -18.63 -10.47 -7.62
C SER A 14 -18.37 -11.41 -6.45
N VAL A 15 -18.36 -10.87 -5.24
CA VAL A 15 -18.14 -11.62 -4.00
C VAL A 15 -19.06 -11.09 -2.90
N GLU A 16 -19.55 -12.00 -2.05
CA GLU A 16 -20.39 -11.65 -0.91
C GLU A 16 -19.53 -11.38 0.34
N ILE A 17 -19.68 -10.17 0.91
CA ILE A 17 -18.97 -9.67 2.09
C ILE A 17 -19.98 -8.98 3.01
N GLY A 18 -20.06 -9.41 4.28
CA GLY A 18 -20.98 -8.80 5.25
C GLY A 18 -22.45 -8.79 4.82
N GLY A 19 -22.89 -9.81 4.07
CA GLY A 19 -24.26 -9.90 3.53
C GLY A 19 -24.55 -8.98 2.34
N ARG A 20 -23.53 -8.31 1.78
CA ARG A 20 -23.64 -7.45 0.60
C ARG A 20 -22.70 -7.93 -0.50
N THR A 21 -23.09 -7.68 -1.75
CA THR A 21 -22.26 -8.04 -2.92
C THR A 21 -21.32 -6.89 -3.26
N ILE A 22 -20.03 -7.19 -3.30
CA ILE A 22 -18.98 -6.31 -3.85
C ILE A 22 -18.63 -6.81 -5.25
N THR A 23 -18.71 -5.92 -6.24
CA THR A 23 -18.41 -6.23 -7.65
C THR A 23 -17.18 -5.46 -8.11
N PHE A 24 -16.21 -6.16 -8.70
CA PHE A 24 -15.06 -5.58 -9.39
C PHE A 24 -15.27 -5.67 -10.90
N GLU A 25 -15.06 -4.55 -11.61
CA GLU A 25 -15.36 -4.45 -13.03
C GLU A 25 -14.26 -3.70 -13.79
N THR A 26 -13.82 -4.23 -14.94
CA THR A 26 -12.74 -3.62 -15.76
C THR A 26 -12.95 -3.83 -17.27
N GLY A 27 -12.06 -3.26 -18.09
CA GLY A 27 -11.98 -3.47 -19.55
C GLY A 27 -12.62 -2.40 -20.43
N TRP A 28 -13.35 -1.44 -19.83
CA TRP A 28 -14.11 -0.43 -20.59
C TRP A 28 -13.91 1.02 -20.15
N LEU A 29 -13.50 1.28 -18.89
CA LEU A 29 -13.13 2.62 -18.40
C LEU A 29 -11.62 2.83 -18.37
N ALA A 30 -11.18 4.03 -18.77
CA ALA A 30 -9.79 4.49 -18.66
C ALA A 30 -8.74 3.50 -19.21
N LYS A 31 -8.96 2.95 -20.40
CA LYS A 31 -8.07 1.95 -21.05
C LYS A 31 -6.63 2.41 -21.32
N GLN A 32 -6.33 3.69 -21.14
CA GLN A 32 -4.97 4.25 -21.26
C GLN A 32 -4.21 4.24 -19.93
N ALA A 33 -4.89 3.99 -18.80
CA ALA A 33 -4.21 3.73 -17.54
C ALA A 33 -3.49 2.39 -17.62
N ALA A 34 -2.46 2.20 -16.79
CA ALA A 34 -1.77 0.91 -16.70
C ALA A 34 -2.73 -0.17 -16.20
N GLY A 35 -3.53 0.14 -15.18
CA GLY A 35 -4.65 -0.70 -14.74
C GLY A 35 -5.82 0.16 -14.26
N SER A 36 -7.05 -0.33 -14.39
CA SER A 36 -8.25 0.36 -13.92
C SER A 36 -9.33 -0.61 -13.47
N VAL A 37 -10.14 -0.19 -12.50
CA VAL A 37 -11.27 -0.96 -12.00
C VAL A 37 -12.38 -0.03 -11.49
N LEU A 38 -13.62 -0.44 -11.68
CA LEU A 38 -14.78 0.11 -11.00
C LEU A 38 -15.22 -0.90 -9.94
N VAL A 39 -15.20 -0.49 -8.67
CA VAL A 39 -15.66 -1.30 -7.55
C VAL A 39 -17.01 -0.79 -7.08
N ARG A 40 -17.97 -1.69 -6.91
CA ARG A 40 -19.34 -1.35 -6.51
C ARG A 40 -19.79 -2.17 -5.30
N GLU A 41 -20.50 -1.53 -4.39
CA GLU A 41 -21.23 -2.15 -3.28
C GLU A 41 -22.54 -1.38 -3.12
N GLN A 42 -23.68 -2.06 -3.26
CA GLN A 42 -25.00 -1.40 -3.27
C GLN A 42 -25.02 -0.21 -4.25
N ASN A 43 -25.36 1.00 -3.77
CA ASN A 43 -25.36 2.22 -4.57
C ASN A 43 -24.02 2.97 -4.55
N SER A 44 -23.01 2.48 -3.82
CA SER A 44 -21.67 3.05 -3.81
C SER A 44 -20.87 2.52 -5.00
N ALA A 45 -20.13 3.42 -5.66
CA ALA A 45 -19.25 3.09 -6.77
C ALA A 45 -17.97 3.92 -6.69
N VAL A 46 -16.82 3.26 -6.60
CA VAL A 46 -15.50 3.89 -6.61
C VAL A 46 -14.73 3.42 -7.83
N PHE A 47 -14.34 4.37 -8.68
CA PHE A 47 -13.45 4.11 -9.80
C PHE A 47 -12.01 4.33 -9.36
N VAL A 48 -11.12 3.39 -9.70
CA VAL A 48 -9.69 3.47 -9.40
C VAL A 48 -8.87 3.18 -10.65
N ALA A 49 -7.83 3.97 -10.89
CA ALA A 49 -6.88 3.80 -11.97
C ALA A 49 -5.44 3.93 -11.47
N VAL A 50 -4.54 3.12 -12.03
CA VAL A 50 -3.11 3.13 -11.76
C VAL A 50 -2.37 3.61 -12.99
N THR A 51 -1.45 4.54 -12.81
CA THR A 51 -0.53 5.01 -13.86
C THR A 51 0.91 4.85 -13.41
N ARG A 52 1.78 4.73 -14.40
CA ARG A 52 3.22 4.49 -14.25
C ARG A 52 3.98 5.52 -15.09
N ALA A 53 5.10 6.03 -14.59
CA ALA A 53 6.11 6.73 -15.37
C ALA A 53 7.52 6.31 -14.96
N ASP A 54 8.50 6.52 -15.84
CA ASP A 54 9.89 6.18 -15.59
C ASP A 54 10.48 6.99 -14.41
N PRO A 55 11.45 6.42 -13.68
CA PRO A 55 11.96 7.04 -12.47
C PRO A 55 12.81 8.26 -12.82
N ARG A 56 12.71 9.32 -12.00
CA ARG A 56 13.57 10.50 -12.17
C ARG A 56 15.04 10.15 -11.85
N PRO A 57 16.02 10.69 -12.60
CA PRO A 57 17.43 10.50 -12.29
C PRO A 57 17.77 10.90 -10.85
N GLY A 58 18.51 10.05 -10.15
CA GLY A 58 18.97 10.31 -8.77
C GLY A 58 17.92 10.07 -7.68
N LEU A 59 16.77 9.48 -8.01
CA LEU A 59 15.74 9.15 -7.02
C LEU A 59 16.19 7.98 -6.12
N GLY A 60 16.22 8.21 -4.80
CA GLY A 60 16.66 7.22 -3.81
C GLY A 60 15.53 6.51 -3.06
N PHE A 61 14.29 6.63 -3.52
CA PHE A 61 13.10 6.05 -2.86
C PHE A 61 12.04 5.68 -3.89
N PHE A 62 11.05 4.87 -3.49
CA PHE A 62 9.89 4.50 -4.30
C PHE A 62 8.79 5.58 -4.27
N PRO A 63 8.57 6.34 -5.37
CA PRO A 63 7.62 7.45 -5.46
C PRO A 63 6.20 6.96 -5.77
N MET A 64 5.59 6.28 -4.81
CA MET A 64 4.17 5.94 -4.86
C MET A 64 3.32 7.07 -4.28
N THR A 65 2.29 7.47 -5.02
CA THR A 65 1.28 8.44 -4.59
C THR A 65 -0.11 7.83 -4.68
N VAL A 66 -0.91 7.95 -3.61
CA VAL A 66 -2.32 7.61 -3.62
C VAL A 66 -3.16 8.87 -3.54
N GLU A 67 -4.09 9.03 -4.46
CA GLU A 67 -5.06 10.12 -4.51
C GLU A 67 -6.47 9.55 -4.46
N TYR A 68 -7.33 10.15 -3.63
CA TYR A 68 -8.73 9.79 -3.51
C TYR A 68 -9.62 11.04 -3.43
N ARG A 69 -10.69 11.07 -4.23
CA ARG A 69 -11.65 12.18 -4.27
C ARG A 69 -13.08 11.70 -4.10
N GLU A 70 -13.80 12.29 -3.16
CA GLU A 70 -15.25 12.15 -3.06
C GLU A 70 -15.93 13.24 -3.89
N LYS A 71 -16.58 12.86 -4.99
CA LYS A 71 -17.33 13.82 -5.81
C LYS A 71 -18.64 14.15 -5.14
N THR A 72 -18.98 15.43 -5.03
CA THR A 72 -20.28 15.85 -4.47
C THR A 72 -21.46 15.36 -5.31
N SER A 73 -21.24 15.19 -6.62
CA SER A 73 -22.18 14.56 -7.54
C SER A 73 -22.47 13.09 -7.20
N ALA A 74 -21.56 12.40 -6.50
CA ALA A 74 -21.77 11.02 -6.06
C ALA A 74 -22.94 10.91 -5.08
N ALA A 75 -23.23 11.97 -4.34
CA ALA A 75 -24.39 12.09 -3.45
C ALA A 75 -25.54 12.94 -4.07
N GLY A 76 -25.48 13.25 -5.36
CA GLY A 76 -26.47 14.09 -6.04
C GLY A 76 -26.50 15.54 -5.57
N LYS A 77 -25.40 16.04 -4.98
CA LYS A 77 -25.31 17.40 -4.42
C LYS A 77 -24.40 18.29 -5.25
N PHE A 78 -24.70 19.58 -5.28
CA PHE A 78 -23.77 20.58 -5.79
C PHE A 78 -22.71 20.90 -4.72
N PRO A 79 -21.44 21.12 -5.10
CA PRO A 79 -20.44 21.57 -4.14
C PRO A 79 -20.86 22.85 -3.42
N GLY A 80 -20.67 22.87 -2.11
CA GLY A 80 -20.86 24.06 -1.28
C GLY A 80 -19.85 25.18 -1.59
N GLY A 81 -19.99 26.30 -0.89
CA GLY A 81 -19.06 27.43 -1.00
C GLY A 81 -19.22 28.29 -2.26
N PHE A 82 -18.28 29.23 -2.45
CA PHE A 82 -18.31 30.25 -3.50
C PHE A 82 -17.99 29.69 -4.90
N PHE A 83 -16.94 28.85 -5.00
CA PHE A 83 -16.43 28.36 -6.28
C PHE A 83 -17.26 27.23 -6.91
N LYS A 84 -18.22 26.65 -6.17
CA LYS A 84 -19.08 25.53 -6.64
C LYS A 84 -18.28 24.37 -7.26
N ARG A 85 -17.12 24.08 -6.69
CA ARG A 85 -16.22 23.00 -7.11
C ARG A 85 -15.54 22.37 -5.90
N GLU A 86 -15.25 21.08 -5.95
CA GLU A 86 -14.39 20.44 -4.97
C GLU A 86 -12.99 21.08 -4.99
N ALA A 87 -12.50 21.43 -3.80
CA ALA A 87 -11.23 22.12 -3.62
C ALA A 87 -10.14 21.14 -3.17
N ARG A 88 -9.45 21.47 -2.08
CA ARG A 88 -8.43 20.62 -1.48
C ARG A 88 -9.05 19.37 -0.83
N PRO A 89 -8.26 18.30 -0.67
CA PRO A 89 -8.65 17.14 0.11
C PRO A 89 -9.15 17.45 1.52
N SER A 90 -10.27 16.82 1.86
CA SER A 90 -10.80 16.76 3.23
C SER A 90 -9.92 15.83 4.08
N ALA A 91 -10.06 15.93 5.40
CA ALA A 91 -9.36 15.01 6.32
C ALA A 91 -9.74 13.55 6.04
N LYS A 92 -11.03 13.26 5.76
CA LYS A 92 -11.50 11.92 5.39
C LYS A 92 -10.81 11.42 4.13
N GLU A 93 -10.77 12.23 3.07
CA GLU A 93 -10.12 11.87 1.80
C GLU A 93 -8.63 11.54 2.02
N ILE A 94 -7.92 12.36 2.79
CA ILE A 94 -6.50 12.14 3.13
C ILE A 94 -6.30 10.85 3.94
N LEU A 95 -7.20 10.58 4.90
CA LEU A 95 -7.14 9.34 5.69
C LEU A 95 -7.35 8.11 4.80
N THR A 96 -8.32 8.14 3.88
CA THR A 96 -8.54 7.05 2.91
C THR A 96 -7.33 6.84 2.00
N MET A 97 -6.68 7.91 1.54
CA MET A 97 -5.42 7.81 0.78
C MET A 97 -4.35 7.07 1.61
N ARG A 98 -4.18 7.44 2.88
CA ARG A 98 -3.20 6.81 3.79
C ARG A 98 -3.54 5.36 4.12
N MET A 99 -4.81 5.04 4.33
CA MET A 99 -5.29 3.67 4.57
C MET A 99 -5.12 2.78 3.33
N THR A 100 -5.14 3.36 2.13
CA THR A 100 -4.84 2.65 0.88
C THR A 100 -3.33 2.51 0.66
N ASP A 101 -2.54 3.56 0.92
CA ASP A 101 -1.08 3.54 0.71
C ASP A 101 -0.38 2.52 1.61
N ARG A 102 -0.71 2.52 2.91
CA ARG A 102 -0.04 1.70 3.94
C ARG A 102 0.02 0.20 3.62
N PRO A 103 -1.08 -0.48 3.25
CA PRO A 103 -1.02 -1.90 2.97
C PRO A 103 -0.53 -2.23 1.56
N LEU A 104 -0.63 -1.31 0.58
CA LEU A 104 -0.18 -1.56 -0.80
C LEU A 104 1.33 -1.30 -0.98
N ARG A 105 1.89 -0.29 -0.30
CA ARG A 105 3.30 0.11 -0.46
C ARG A 105 4.30 -1.02 -0.18
N PRO A 106 4.16 -1.84 0.88
CA PRO A 106 5.08 -2.95 1.15
C PRO A 106 4.98 -4.10 0.14
N MET A 107 3.92 -4.14 -0.68
CA MET A 107 3.70 -5.22 -1.64
C MET A 107 4.43 -4.99 -2.98
N PHE A 108 5.00 -3.80 -3.20
CA PHE A 108 5.86 -3.58 -4.36
C PHE A 108 7.22 -4.24 -4.15
N LYS A 109 7.75 -4.90 -5.18
CA LYS A 109 9.03 -5.59 -5.10
C LYS A 109 10.16 -4.64 -4.75
N GLU A 110 11.09 -5.12 -3.92
CA GLU A 110 12.25 -4.34 -3.52
C GLU A 110 13.07 -3.87 -4.73
N GLY A 111 13.48 -2.60 -4.73
CA GLY A 111 14.20 -1.98 -5.84
C GLY A 111 13.32 -1.40 -6.94
N TYR A 112 12.00 -1.61 -6.90
CA TYR A 112 11.07 -0.91 -7.79
C TYR A 112 11.00 0.58 -7.42
N VAL A 113 11.29 1.46 -8.38
CA VAL A 113 11.42 2.91 -8.16
C VAL A 113 10.63 3.77 -9.14
N ASP A 114 9.83 3.13 -9.99
CA ASP A 114 9.10 3.83 -11.04
C ASP A 114 7.92 4.61 -10.46
N GLU A 115 7.66 5.81 -11.01
CA GLU A 115 6.60 6.68 -10.52
C GLU A 115 5.25 6.03 -10.68
N THR A 116 4.61 5.74 -9.56
CA THR A 116 3.35 4.99 -9.51
C THR A 116 2.29 5.84 -8.84
N GLN A 117 1.22 6.14 -9.56
CA GLN A 117 0.07 6.87 -9.02
C GLN A 117 -1.16 5.98 -9.00
N ILE A 118 -1.79 5.87 -7.85
CA ILE A 118 -3.09 5.21 -7.67
C ILE A 118 -4.12 6.31 -7.44
N ASN A 119 -5.01 6.53 -8.42
CA ASN A 119 -6.01 7.59 -8.38
C ASN A 119 -7.40 6.98 -8.30
N GLY A 120 -8.15 7.33 -7.25
CA GLY A 120 -9.52 6.90 -7.05
C GLY A 120 -10.50 8.07 -6.94
N MET A 121 -11.74 7.82 -7.37
CA MET A 121 -12.85 8.71 -7.09
C MET A 121 -14.13 7.96 -6.75
N ALA A 122 -14.85 8.42 -5.73
CA ALA A 122 -16.23 8.00 -5.52
C ALA A 122 -17.12 8.66 -6.59
N MET A 123 -17.69 7.84 -7.46
CA MET A 123 -18.60 8.24 -8.54
C MET A 123 -20.07 8.20 -8.09
N SER A 124 -20.39 7.31 -7.16
CA SER A 124 -21.69 7.18 -6.49
C SER A 124 -21.44 6.84 -5.03
N ALA A 125 -22.27 7.35 -4.13
CA ALA A 125 -22.19 7.06 -2.70
C ALA A 125 -23.57 6.64 -2.19
N ASP A 126 -23.63 5.46 -1.60
CA ASP A 126 -24.76 5.03 -0.79
C ASP A 126 -24.80 5.87 0.50
N PRO A 127 -25.99 6.36 0.93
CA PRO A 127 -26.10 7.20 2.12
C PRO A 127 -25.70 6.48 3.41
N ASP A 128 -25.76 5.15 3.45
CA ASP A 128 -25.58 4.37 4.68
C ASP A 128 -24.17 3.75 4.78
N LEU A 129 -23.38 3.75 3.70
CA LEU A 129 -22.11 3.04 3.62
C LEU A 129 -20.93 3.97 3.31
N ASP A 130 -19.78 3.67 3.92
CA ASP A 130 -18.52 4.35 3.60
C ASP A 130 -17.86 3.75 2.34
N PRO A 131 -17.59 4.55 1.28
CA PRO A 131 -16.93 4.06 0.07
C PRO A 131 -15.42 3.78 0.26
N ASP A 132 -14.83 4.03 1.42
CA ASP A 132 -13.40 3.90 1.65
C ASP A 132 -12.86 2.46 1.47
N MET A 133 -13.63 1.44 1.85
CA MET A 133 -13.24 0.04 1.62
C MET A 133 -13.16 -0.28 0.13
N LEU A 134 -14.04 0.31 -0.69
CA LEU A 134 -14.00 0.16 -2.14
C LEU A 134 -12.73 0.81 -2.73
N MET A 135 -12.24 1.90 -2.14
CA MET A 135 -10.98 2.52 -2.55
C MET A 135 -9.77 1.62 -2.28
N ILE A 136 -9.67 1.01 -1.09
CA ILE A 136 -8.52 0.14 -0.76
C ILE A 136 -8.53 -1.11 -1.63
N ASN A 137 -9.68 -1.80 -1.72
CA ASN A 137 -9.83 -2.99 -2.55
C ASN A 137 -9.65 -2.68 -4.05
N GLY A 138 -10.18 -1.54 -4.51
CA GLY A 138 -10.01 -1.07 -5.87
C GLY A 138 -8.57 -0.69 -6.20
N GLY A 139 -7.84 -0.08 -5.26
CA GLY A 139 -6.41 0.20 -5.36
C GLY A 139 -5.61 -1.07 -5.59
N SER A 140 -5.80 -2.09 -4.74
CA SER A 140 -5.17 -3.40 -4.91
C SER A 140 -5.48 -4.01 -6.28
N CYS A 141 -6.77 -4.10 -6.63
CA CYS A 141 -7.20 -4.73 -7.86
C CYS A 141 -6.67 -4.00 -9.11
N ALA A 142 -6.71 -2.66 -9.13
CA ALA A 142 -6.19 -1.87 -10.24
C ALA A 142 -4.66 -2.01 -10.37
N THR A 143 -3.92 -2.08 -9.24
CA THR A 143 -2.47 -2.32 -9.27
C THR A 143 -2.16 -3.71 -9.82
N MET A 144 -2.90 -4.75 -9.44
CA MET A 144 -2.70 -6.07 -10.03
C MET A 144 -3.02 -6.10 -11.53
N LEU A 145 -4.10 -5.43 -11.94
CA LEU A 145 -4.50 -5.29 -13.35
C LEU A 145 -3.47 -4.52 -14.18
N SER A 146 -2.61 -3.72 -13.54
CA SER A 146 -1.55 -2.99 -14.22
C SER A 146 -0.32 -3.81 -14.60
N GLY A 147 -0.21 -5.04 -14.09
CA GLY A 147 0.94 -5.92 -14.36
C GLY A 147 2.24 -5.50 -13.66
N LEU A 148 2.26 -4.38 -12.93
CA LEU A 148 3.42 -3.89 -12.17
C LEU A 148 3.97 -4.95 -11.19
N PRO A 149 5.25 -4.85 -10.77
CA PRO A 149 5.88 -5.79 -9.85
C PRO A 149 5.33 -5.63 -8.42
N PHE A 150 4.15 -6.20 -8.22
CA PHE A 150 3.30 -6.08 -7.05
C PHE A 150 2.86 -7.48 -6.59
N ASP A 151 3.19 -7.82 -5.34
CA ASP A 151 3.00 -9.13 -4.72
C ASP A 151 1.64 -9.24 -3.99
N GLY A 152 0.65 -8.42 -4.37
CA GLY A 152 -0.72 -8.54 -3.87
C GLY A 152 -1.42 -9.84 -4.30
N PRO A 153 -2.74 -9.98 -4.04
CA PRO A 153 -3.69 -8.93 -3.65
C PRO A 153 -3.62 -8.51 -2.18
N VAL A 154 -4.19 -7.33 -1.93
CA VAL A 154 -4.62 -6.87 -0.61
C VAL A 154 -6.15 -6.74 -0.62
N GLY A 155 -6.79 -7.36 0.36
CA GLY A 155 -8.21 -7.14 0.69
C GLY A 155 -8.34 -6.24 1.91
N ALA A 156 -9.45 -5.51 2.02
CA ALA A 156 -9.75 -4.70 3.20
C ALA A 156 -11.23 -4.71 3.55
N VAL A 157 -11.52 -4.70 4.85
CA VAL A 157 -12.87 -4.58 5.41
C VAL A 157 -12.86 -3.67 6.63
N ARG A 158 -14.03 -3.11 6.95
CA ARG A 158 -14.27 -2.41 8.22
C ARG A 158 -15.02 -3.34 9.16
N MET A 159 -14.58 -3.46 10.40
CA MET A 159 -15.24 -4.21 11.45
C MET A 159 -15.93 -3.25 12.41
N GLY A 160 -17.20 -3.53 12.65
CA GLY A 160 -18.00 -2.94 13.71
C GLY A 160 -18.37 -3.97 14.78
N ARG A 161 -18.86 -3.49 15.92
CA ARG A 161 -19.46 -4.35 16.94
C ARG A 161 -20.68 -3.68 17.53
N VAL A 162 -21.86 -4.27 17.32
CA VAL A 162 -23.16 -3.72 17.73
C VAL A 162 -23.88 -4.76 18.57
N ASN A 163 -24.38 -4.38 19.75
CA ASN A 163 -25.04 -5.28 20.70
C ASN A 163 -24.23 -6.56 21.02
N GLY A 164 -22.91 -6.44 21.05
CA GLY A 164 -21.99 -7.55 21.32
C GLY A 164 -21.60 -8.40 20.10
N GLU A 165 -22.22 -8.21 18.93
CA GLU A 165 -21.98 -8.99 17.71
C GLU A 165 -21.09 -8.23 16.71
N PHE A 166 -20.17 -8.95 16.05
CA PHE A 166 -19.30 -8.38 15.02
C PHE A 166 -20.03 -8.20 13.69
N VAL A 167 -19.86 -7.04 13.08
CA VAL A 167 -20.45 -6.68 11.79
C VAL A 167 -19.34 -6.34 10.80
N VAL A 168 -19.33 -7.01 9.64
CA VAL A 168 -18.41 -6.71 8.54
C VAL A 168 -19.01 -5.61 7.65
N ASN A 169 -18.21 -4.60 7.36
CA ASN A 169 -18.57 -3.37 6.67
C ASN A 169 -19.84 -2.72 7.29
N PRO A 170 -19.83 -2.33 8.57
CA PRO A 170 -20.99 -1.72 9.21
C PRO A 170 -21.45 -0.44 8.48
N THR A 171 -22.73 -0.10 8.60
CA THR A 171 -23.26 1.21 8.19
C THR A 171 -22.72 2.33 9.08
N TYR A 172 -22.89 3.59 8.68
CA TYR A 172 -22.53 4.74 9.53
C TYR A 172 -23.21 4.65 10.91
N ASP A 173 -24.52 4.39 10.96
CA ASP A 173 -25.26 4.26 12.22
C ASP A 173 -24.73 3.11 13.09
N GLN A 174 -24.40 1.97 12.49
CA GLN A 174 -23.83 0.83 13.22
C GLN A 174 -22.44 1.12 13.78
N VAL A 175 -21.64 1.96 13.12
CA VAL A 175 -20.36 2.44 13.65
C VAL A 175 -20.58 3.40 14.81
N ASP A 176 -21.52 4.34 14.67
CA ASP A 176 -21.80 5.37 15.67
C ASP A 176 -22.43 4.81 16.95
N GLU A 177 -23.30 3.81 16.83
CA GLU A 177 -23.91 3.09 17.96
C GLU A 177 -23.00 1.99 18.55
N GLY A 178 -21.98 1.58 17.79
CA GLY A 178 -21.14 0.43 18.10
C GLY A 178 -20.00 0.69 19.08
N GLU A 179 -19.36 -0.41 19.51
CA GLU A 179 -18.20 -0.40 20.40
C GLU A 179 -16.87 -0.49 19.64
N LEU A 180 -16.93 -0.79 18.34
CA LEU A 180 -15.75 -1.03 17.49
C LEU A 180 -15.90 -0.29 16.16
N ASN A 181 -14.80 0.31 15.74
CA ASN A 181 -14.60 0.79 14.40
C ASN A 181 -13.18 0.50 13.94
N MET A 182 -12.99 -0.58 13.19
CA MET A 182 -11.65 -1.06 12.83
C MET A 182 -11.53 -1.36 11.34
N VAL A 183 -10.65 -0.65 10.65
CA VAL A 183 -10.25 -0.98 9.29
C VAL A 183 -9.11 -1.99 9.35
N VAL A 184 -9.29 -3.12 8.67
CA VAL A 184 -8.30 -4.20 8.58
C VAL A 184 -7.99 -4.43 7.11
N ALA A 185 -6.71 -4.46 6.77
CA ALA A 185 -6.24 -4.87 5.46
C ALA A 185 -5.19 -5.98 5.56
N GLY A 186 -5.17 -6.87 4.57
CA GLY A 186 -4.30 -8.04 4.59
C GLY A 186 -4.25 -8.75 3.24
N THR A 187 -3.40 -9.77 3.18
CA THR A 187 -3.26 -10.68 2.05
C THR A 187 -3.98 -12.01 2.35
N LEU A 188 -3.84 -12.98 1.45
CA LEU A 188 -4.31 -14.35 1.69
C LEU A 188 -3.71 -14.98 2.96
N ASP A 189 -2.47 -14.62 3.29
CA ASP A 189 -1.70 -15.28 4.35
C ASP A 189 -1.83 -14.59 5.71
N GLY A 190 -2.13 -13.28 5.73
CA GLY A 190 -2.25 -12.58 6.99
C GLY A 190 -2.57 -11.09 6.89
N ILE A 191 -2.71 -10.48 8.05
CA ILE A 191 -3.05 -9.06 8.21
C ILE A 191 -1.78 -8.20 8.08
N SER A 192 -1.85 -7.15 7.26
CA SER A 192 -0.73 -6.23 7.01
C SER A 192 -0.95 -4.85 7.62
N MET A 193 -2.20 -4.43 7.84
CA MET A 193 -2.52 -3.11 8.38
C MET A 193 -3.81 -3.16 9.20
N VAL A 194 -3.79 -2.47 10.34
CA VAL A 194 -4.94 -2.24 11.21
C VAL A 194 -4.99 -0.77 11.60
N GLU A 195 -6.17 -0.17 11.54
CA GLU A 195 -6.50 1.14 12.09
C GLU A 195 -7.80 1.00 12.89
N ALA A 196 -7.77 1.26 14.20
CA ALA A 196 -8.90 0.94 15.09
C ALA A 196 -9.23 2.08 16.06
N GLY A 197 -10.52 2.31 16.26
CA GLY A 197 -11.09 2.94 17.45
C GLY A 197 -12.03 1.95 18.14
N ALA A 198 -11.97 1.85 19.46
CA ALA A 198 -12.79 0.93 20.24
C ALA A 198 -13.11 1.50 21.63
N ASN A 199 -14.28 1.16 22.17
CA ASN A 199 -14.74 1.56 23.49
C ASN A 199 -14.44 0.47 24.53
N GLU A 200 -13.22 0.49 25.08
CA GLU A 200 -12.77 -0.39 26.18
C GLU A 200 -12.98 -1.91 25.93
N LEU A 201 -12.85 -2.35 24.68
CA LEU A 201 -12.88 -3.77 24.35
C LEU A 201 -11.65 -4.51 24.87
N THR A 202 -11.85 -5.75 25.28
CA THR A 202 -10.76 -6.65 25.69
C THR A 202 -9.88 -7.05 24.51
N GLU A 203 -8.63 -7.42 24.78
CA GLU A 203 -7.69 -7.88 23.77
C GLU A 203 -8.23 -9.10 23.01
N ASP A 204 -8.87 -10.04 23.71
CA ASP A 204 -9.46 -11.24 23.09
C ASP A 204 -10.55 -10.89 22.07
N GLN A 205 -11.40 -9.90 22.37
CA GLN A 205 -12.43 -9.42 21.43
C GLN A 205 -11.81 -8.75 20.20
N ILE A 206 -10.70 -8.03 20.37
CA ILE A 206 -9.97 -7.44 19.23
C ILE A 206 -9.36 -8.53 18.35
N ILE A 207 -8.79 -9.57 18.95
CA ILE A 207 -8.24 -10.72 18.20
C ILE A 207 -9.34 -11.45 17.42
N GLU A 208 -10.50 -11.68 18.04
CA GLU A 208 -11.65 -12.29 17.37
C GLU A 208 -12.13 -11.43 16.17
N ALA A 209 -12.23 -10.11 16.35
CA ALA A 209 -12.58 -9.20 15.26
C ALA A 209 -11.61 -9.28 14.08
N LEU A 210 -10.30 -9.38 14.37
CA LEU A 210 -9.25 -9.53 13.35
C LEU A 210 -9.36 -10.86 12.59
N GLN A 211 -9.71 -11.95 13.27
CA GLN A 211 -9.93 -13.26 12.62
C GLN A 211 -11.12 -13.21 11.66
N VAL A 212 -12.26 -12.67 12.12
CA VAL A 212 -13.46 -12.48 11.29
C VAL A 212 -13.18 -11.57 10.08
N ALA A 213 -12.39 -10.52 10.29
CA ALA A 213 -11.97 -9.64 9.21
C ALA A 213 -11.13 -10.38 8.16
N HIS A 214 -10.17 -11.21 8.60
CA HIS A 214 -9.27 -11.93 7.69
C HIS A 214 -10.01 -12.92 6.79
N GLU A 215 -11.05 -13.59 7.29
CA GLU A 215 -11.91 -14.46 6.47
C GLU A 215 -12.54 -13.71 5.29
N SER A 216 -13.01 -12.47 5.52
CA SER A 216 -13.58 -11.61 4.48
C SER A 216 -12.51 -11.08 3.52
N ILE A 217 -11.33 -10.74 4.04
CA ILE A 217 -10.17 -10.32 3.25
C ILE A 217 -9.73 -11.42 2.27
N VAL A 218 -9.69 -12.68 2.70
CA VAL A 218 -9.35 -13.82 1.84
C VAL A 218 -10.34 -13.94 0.68
N LYS A 219 -11.64 -13.76 0.92
CA LYS A 219 -12.67 -13.77 -0.13
C LYS A 219 -12.46 -12.64 -1.15
N LEU A 220 -12.19 -11.43 -0.68
CA LEU A 220 -11.87 -10.27 -1.53
C LEU A 220 -10.62 -10.51 -2.38
N CYS A 221 -9.55 -11.03 -1.77
CA CYS A 221 -8.31 -11.37 -2.48
C CYS A 221 -8.55 -12.37 -3.61
N LYS A 222 -9.32 -13.43 -3.35
CA LYS A 222 -9.67 -14.44 -4.36
C LYS A 222 -10.47 -13.85 -5.52
N ALA A 223 -11.43 -12.97 -5.24
CA ALA A 223 -12.21 -12.30 -6.27
C ALA A 223 -11.34 -11.41 -7.18
N GLN A 224 -10.36 -10.70 -6.60
CA GLN A 224 -9.43 -9.89 -7.38
C GLN A 224 -8.51 -10.76 -8.25
N LEU A 225 -8.00 -11.88 -7.73
CA LEU A 225 -7.20 -12.84 -8.49
C LEU A 225 -7.98 -13.45 -9.66
N GLU A 226 -9.24 -13.85 -9.43
CA GLU A 226 -10.13 -14.36 -10.48
C GLU A 226 -10.33 -13.32 -11.59
N LEU A 227 -10.46 -12.04 -11.24
CA LEU A 227 -10.61 -10.98 -12.24
C LEU A 227 -9.34 -10.80 -13.07
N VAL A 228 -8.16 -10.80 -12.43
CA VAL A 228 -6.86 -10.70 -13.11
C VAL A 228 -6.65 -11.87 -14.07
N GLU A 229 -7.00 -13.09 -13.64
CA GLU A 229 -6.95 -14.29 -14.48
C GLU A 229 -7.89 -14.19 -15.69
N LYS A 230 -9.14 -13.76 -15.48
CA LYS A 230 -10.13 -13.54 -16.55
C LYS A 230 -9.68 -12.52 -17.60
N VAL A 231 -8.91 -11.52 -17.20
CA VAL A 231 -8.38 -10.48 -18.10
C VAL A 231 -7.13 -10.96 -18.84
N GLY A 232 -6.35 -11.87 -18.25
CA GLY A 232 -5.09 -12.35 -18.83
C GLY A 232 -4.01 -11.27 -18.86
N VAL A 233 -3.82 -10.58 -17.72
CA VAL A 233 -2.91 -9.43 -17.59
C VAL A 233 -1.46 -9.82 -17.91
N GLU A 234 -0.84 -9.09 -18.84
CA GLU A 234 0.59 -9.18 -19.13
C GLU A 234 1.39 -8.51 -18.01
N LYS A 235 2.45 -9.19 -17.53
CA LYS A 235 3.31 -8.62 -16.49
C LYS A 235 4.21 -7.55 -17.10
N TYR A 236 4.38 -6.45 -16.37
CA TYR A 236 5.32 -5.41 -16.71
C TYR A 236 6.74 -5.99 -16.69
N ASP A 237 7.46 -5.85 -17.80
CA ASP A 237 8.83 -6.32 -17.92
C ASP A 237 9.74 -5.49 -17.01
N TRP A 238 10.05 -6.05 -15.85
CA TRP A 238 10.87 -5.43 -14.83
C TRP A 238 11.81 -6.47 -14.24
N THR A 239 13.09 -6.12 -14.21
CA THR A 239 14.12 -6.87 -13.54
C THR A 239 14.61 -6.10 -12.32
N PRO A 240 14.82 -6.75 -11.17
CA PRO A 240 15.45 -6.13 -10.02
C PRO A 240 16.78 -5.46 -10.40
N PRO A 241 17.09 -4.28 -9.86
CA PRO A 241 18.39 -3.65 -10.10
C PRO A 241 19.50 -4.56 -9.56
N GLU A 242 20.63 -4.61 -10.27
CA GLU A 242 21.79 -5.37 -9.81
C GLU A 242 22.27 -4.83 -8.45
N GLY A 243 22.52 -5.76 -7.53
CA GLY A 243 23.08 -5.46 -6.23
C GLY A 243 24.57 -5.09 -6.31
N PRO A 244 25.15 -4.56 -5.21
CA PRO A 244 26.60 -4.45 -5.10
C PRO A 244 27.30 -5.82 -5.32
N PRO A 245 28.52 -5.86 -5.87
CA PRO A 245 29.29 -7.10 -6.00
C PRO A 245 29.44 -7.80 -4.64
N GLU A 246 29.09 -9.09 -4.58
CA GLU A 246 29.04 -9.85 -3.32
C GLU A 246 30.39 -9.89 -2.59
N GLU A 247 31.49 -10.04 -3.34
CA GLU A 247 32.86 -9.99 -2.81
C GLU A 247 33.12 -8.67 -2.06
N PHE A 248 32.65 -7.55 -2.62
CA PHE A 248 32.83 -6.24 -2.01
C PHE A 248 31.93 -6.05 -0.78
N VAL A 249 30.70 -6.58 -0.81
CA VAL A 249 29.83 -6.60 0.37
C VAL A 249 30.49 -7.37 1.52
N ASN A 250 31.07 -8.54 1.23
CA ASN A 250 31.76 -9.36 2.22
C ASN A 250 33.01 -8.67 2.77
N GLU A 251 33.84 -8.05 1.92
CA GLU A 251 35.00 -7.27 2.36
C GLU A 251 34.60 -6.14 3.35
N ILE A 252 33.58 -5.35 3.00
CA ILE A 252 33.09 -4.26 3.86
C ILE A 252 32.51 -4.83 5.17
N ARG A 253 31.82 -5.97 5.10
CA ARG A 253 31.23 -6.62 6.28
C ARG A 253 32.32 -7.10 7.25
N GLU A 254 33.35 -7.79 6.77
CA GLU A 254 34.46 -8.23 7.61
C GLU A 254 35.16 -7.07 8.32
N LYS A 255 35.39 -5.97 7.61
CA LYS A 255 36.09 -4.79 8.16
C LYS A 255 35.26 -3.98 9.16
N TYR A 256 33.99 -3.73 8.85
CA TYR A 256 33.21 -2.69 9.56
C TYR A 256 32.06 -3.23 10.41
N TYR A 257 31.56 -4.44 10.17
CA TYR A 257 30.32 -4.92 10.79
C TYR A 257 30.44 -5.10 12.32
N ALA A 258 31.55 -5.67 12.80
CA ALA A 258 31.76 -5.89 14.24
C ALA A 258 31.78 -4.57 15.04
N ASP A 259 32.48 -3.57 14.52
CA ASP A 259 32.54 -2.23 15.12
C ASP A 259 31.19 -1.51 15.03
N PHE A 260 30.49 -1.65 13.89
CA PHE A 260 29.14 -1.13 13.72
C PHE A 260 28.15 -1.72 14.75
N LYS A 261 28.19 -3.05 14.95
CA LYS A 261 27.34 -3.78 15.90
C LYS A 261 27.64 -3.42 17.37
N LYS A 262 28.88 -3.06 17.70
CA LYS A 262 29.22 -2.50 19.01
C LYS A 262 28.68 -1.07 19.17
N THR A 263 28.85 -0.25 18.15
CA THR A 263 28.50 1.19 18.15
C THR A 263 26.99 1.43 18.18
N ILE A 264 26.19 0.57 17.54
CA ILE A 264 24.73 0.72 17.55
C ILE A 264 24.11 0.58 18.95
N ARG A 265 24.83 0.03 19.93
CA ARG A 265 24.39 -0.11 21.33
C ARG A 265 24.53 1.17 22.16
N ILE A 266 25.14 2.22 21.62
CA ILE A 266 25.22 3.52 22.29
C ILE A 266 23.79 4.03 22.58
N LYS A 267 23.48 4.30 23.84
CA LYS A 267 22.12 4.68 24.28
C LYS A 267 21.71 6.05 23.70
N GLY A 268 22.60 7.04 23.74
CA GLY A 268 22.32 8.39 23.25
C GLY A 268 22.08 8.43 21.74
N LYS A 269 20.93 8.96 21.28
CA LYS A 269 20.58 9.04 19.85
C LYS A 269 21.60 9.86 19.06
N HIS A 270 21.98 11.03 19.56
CA HIS A 270 22.92 11.93 18.87
C HIS A 270 24.32 11.33 18.82
N GLU A 271 24.81 10.83 19.96
CA GLU A 271 26.11 10.15 20.07
C GLU A 271 26.18 8.92 19.16
N ARG A 272 25.16 8.05 19.20
CA ARG A 272 25.06 6.89 18.32
C ARG A 272 25.06 7.28 16.85
N THR A 273 24.28 8.30 16.47
CA THR A 273 24.20 8.74 15.07
C THR A 273 25.53 9.32 14.59
N ALA A 274 26.22 10.09 15.44
CA ALA A 274 27.54 10.62 15.14
C ALA A 274 28.58 9.50 14.99
N ALA A 275 28.65 8.57 15.95
CA ALA A 275 29.59 7.44 15.90
C ALA A 275 29.34 6.53 14.68
N LEU A 276 28.08 6.20 14.36
CA LEU A 276 27.76 5.42 13.15
C LEU A 276 28.14 6.19 11.86
N LYS A 277 28.01 7.52 11.87
CA LYS A 277 28.44 8.36 10.74
C LYS A 277 29.97 8.34 10.59
N GLU A 278 30.72 8.32 11.69
CA GLU A 278 32.19 8.18 11.64
C GLU A 278 32.62 6.85 11.03
N ILE A 279 31.96 5.74 11.39
CA ILE A 279 32.22 4.42 10.76
C ILE A 279 31.95 4.49 9.25
N LYS A 280 30.82 5.07 8.87
CA LYS A 280 30.47 5.25 7.45
C LYS A 280 31.51 6.13 6.73
N ASN A 281 31.95 7.22 7.34
CA ASN A 281 32.93 8.13 6.76
C ASN A 281 34.28 7.43 6.56
N ARG A 282 34.75 6.64 7.53
CA ARG A 282 35.98 5.84 7.39
C ARG A 282 35.90 4.89 6.19
N ALA A 283 34.76 4.21 6.03
CA ALA A 283 34.54 3.36 4.86
C ALA A 283 34.53 4.16 3.56
N VAL A 284 33.90 5.33 3.52
CA VAL A 284 33.91 6.19 2.31
C VAL A 284 35.34 6.65 2.00
N GLU A 285 36.08 7.12 3.00
CA GLU A 285 37.45 7.63 2.85
C GLU A 285 38.44 6.55 2.39
N GLU A 286 38.33 5.32 2.91
CA GLU A 286 39.22 4.20 2.55
C GLU A 286 39.16 3.84 1.05
N TYR A 287 37.97 3.90 0.45
CA TYR A 287 37.77 3.54 -0.97
C TYR A 287 37.66 4.75 -1.90
N ASN A 288 37.89 5.97 -1.40
CA ASN A 288 37.82 7.17 -2.21
C ASN A 288 39.11 7.36 -3.04
N GLY A 289 38.96 7.82 -4.27
CA GLY A 289 40.06 8.06 -5.20
C GLY A 289 39.77 9.23 -6.14
N GLU A 290 40.73 9.57 -7.01
CA GLU A 290 40.61 10.70 -7.93
C GLU A 290 39.70 10.41 -9.13
N ASP A 291 39.56 9.14 -9.51
CA ASP A 291 38.74 8.69 -10.64
C ASP A 291 37.26 8.41 -10.24
N GLU A 292 36.39 8.40 -11.25
CA GLU A 292 34.94 8.24 -11.08
C GLU A 292 34.55 6.85 -10.54
N GLU A 293 35.34 5.82 -10.85
CA GLU A 293 35.11 4.44 -10.41
C GLU A 293 35.38 4.30 -8.90
N SER A 294 36.49 4.85 -8.42
CA SER A 294 36.83 4.92 -7.00
C SER A 294 35.79 5.74 -6.23
N GLN A 295 35.31 6.86 -6.77
CA GLN A 295 34.23 7.64 -6.16
C GLN A 295 32.88 6.90 -6.12
N ALA A 296 32.57 6.09 -7.15
CA ALA A 296 31.40 5.21 -7.14
C ALA A 296 31.55 4.10 -6.08
N LYS A 297 32.74 3.50 -5.97
CA LYS A 297 33.07 2.47 -4.98
C LYS A 297 32.99 3.00 -3.54
N ALA A 298 33.46 4.22 -3.29
CA ALA A 298 33.32 4.91 -2.01
C ALA A 298 31.85 5.16 -1.62
N ARG A 299 31.03 5.63 -2.58
CA ARG A 299 29.58 5.78 -2.38
C ARG A 299 28.90 4.45 -2.06
N LEU A 300 29.30 3.39 -2.75
CA LEU A 300 28.81 2.03 -2.53
C LEU A 300 29.20 1.49 -1.15
N ALA A 301 30.45 1.67 -0.72
CA ALA A 301 30.92 1.31 0.63
C ALA A 301 30.06 1.98 1.71
N GLY A 302 29.82 3.29 1.56
CA GLY A 302 28.95 4.04 2.47
C GLY A 302 27.49 3.56 2.48
N LYS A 303 26.96 3.09 1.34
CA LYS A 303 25.62 2.48 1.24
C LYS A 303 25.57 1.13 1.94
N ILE A 304 26.57 0.28 1.73
CA ILE A 304 26.69 -1.06 2.38
C ILE A 304 26.78 -0.91 3.90
N VAL A 305 27.67 -0.06 4.42
CA VAL A 305 27.79 0.20 5.86
C VAL A 305 26.47 0.76 6.44
N GLY A 306 25.78 1.64 5.71
CA GLY A 306 24.47 2.12 6.11
C GLY A 306 23.41 1.01 6.21
N GLY A 307 23.52 -0.01 5.34
CA GLY A 307 22.65 -1.19 5.30
C GLY A 307 22.83 -2.12 6.51
N PHE A 308 24.01 -2.15 7.14
CA PHE A 308 24.27 -2.99 8.33
C PHE A 308 23.34 -2.71 9.51
N LYS A 309 22.69 -1.54 9.54
CA LYS A 309 21.74 -1.20 10.59
C LYS A 309 20.62 -2.21 10.72
N TYR A 310 20.08 -2.71 9.60
CA TYR A 310 19.00 -3.69 9.62
C TYR A 310 19.49 -5.02 10.23
N ASP A 311 20.55 -5.59 9.67
CA ASP A 311 21.10 -6.87 10.11
C ASP A 311 21.62 -6.82 11.55
N ALA A 312 22.36 -5.77 11.91
CA ALA A 312 22.95 -5.64 13.25
C ALA A 312 21.88 -5.55 14.34
N LEU A 313 20.79 -4.80 14.12
CA LEU A 313 19.69 -4.73 15.09
C LEU A 313 18.96 -6.06 15.19
N ARG A 314 18.71 -6.72 14.05
CA ARG A 314 18.05 -8.01 14.01
C ARG A 314 18.87 -9.09 14.75
N ASP A 315 20.17 -9.14 14.51
CA ASP A 315 21.07 -10.08 15.17
C ASP A 315 21.16 -9.85 16.67
N ILE A 316 21.21 -8.59 17.12
CA ILE A 316 21.21 -8.26 18.56
C ILE A 316 19.91 -8.72 19.21
N ILE A 317 18.76 -8.44 18.61
CA ILE A 317 17.46 -8.74 19.24
C ILE A 317 17.17 -10.25 19.26
N LEU A 318 17.57 -10.98 18.20
CA LEU A 318 17.24 -12.40 18.07
C LEU A 318 18.24 -13.34 18.74
N ASN A 319 19.52 -12.95 18.83
CA ASN A 319 20.59 -13.87 19.23
C ASN A 319 21.37 -13.45 20.48
N GLU A 320 21.10 -12.28 21.07
CA GLU A 320 21.79 -11.77 22.26
C GLU A 320 20.83 -11.27 23.34
#